data_AF-A0A7K1LIT2-F1
#
_entry.id   AF-A0A7K1LIT2-F1
#
_cell.length_a   1.000
_cell.length_b   1.000
_cell.length_c   1.000
_cell.angle_alpha   90.00
_cell.angle_beta   90.00
_cell.angle_gamma   90.00
#
_symmetry.space_group_name_H-M   'P 1'
#
loop_
_entity.id
_entity.type
_entity.pdbx_description
1 polymer ?
#
loop_
_entity_poly.entity_id
_entity_poly.type
_entity_poly.pdbx_seq_one_letter_code
_entity_poly.pdbx_strand_id
1 'polypeptide(L)'
;MRGLKIFTGAAVVLVAITVWLLPVPAGTRLFIMVILAFSAAFVFIDSTNKGKTFAAVTVALLALYLVVTLQRGVLLVGSGNLAGILLGAGLIVLPLIGAWALIKEVLFGIRVQQLARILGREGGLPEDNLPRTASGGIDRDAADADFARYQHEVEAEPEDWRTWFRLSCAYDAAGDRKRARRSMRDAVALYRGRPAKALSQGEEA
;
A
#
# COMPACT_ATOMS: atom_id res chain seq x y z
N MET A 1 10.68 21.77 -22.47
CA MET A 1 10.56 20.57 -21.62
C MET A 1 11.08 19.27 -22.26
N ARG A 2 10.96 19.04 -23.59
CA ARG A 2 11.56 17.86 -24.27
C ARG A 2 13.10 17.80 -24.17
N GLY A 3 13.79 18.94 -24.26
CA GLY A 3 15.25 19.01 -24.18
C GLY A 3 15.83 18.53 -22.83
N LEU A 4 15.13 18.81 -21.71
CA LEU A 4 15.58 18.38 -20.38
C LEU A 4 15.58 16.85 -20.25
N LYS A 5 14.55 16.17 -20.77
CA LYS A 5 14.43 14.71 -20.72
C LYS A 5 15.53 13.99 -21.52
N ILE A 6 15.90 14.55 -22.68
CA ILE A 6 16.98 14.02 -23.52
C ILE A 6 18.33 14.22 -22.81
N PHE A 7 18.51 15.36 -22.16
CA PHE A 7 19.71 15.65 -21.38
C PHE A 7 19.86 14.72 -20.17
N THR A 8 18.77 14.45 -19.43
CA THR A 8 18.80 13.52 -18.29
C THR A 8 19.09 12.08 -18.75
N GLY A 9 18.48 11.63 -19.86
CA GLY A 9 18.78 10.32 -20.44
C GLY A 9 20.24 10.19 -20.89
N ALA A 10 20.77 11.21 -21.58
CA ALA A 10 22.17 11.24 -22.01
C ALA A 10 23.15 11.26 -20.82
N ALA A 11 22.84 11.99 -19.76
CA ALA A 11 23.65 12.03 -18.54
C ALA A 11 23.72 10.66 -17.83
N VAL A 12 22.60 9.93 -17.75
CA VAL A 12 22.58 8.58 -17.15
C VAL A 12 23.38 7.58 -17.97
N VAL A 13 23.30 7.65 -19.30
CA VAL A 13 24.11 6.81 -20.21
C VAL A 13 25.60 7.14 -20.08
N LEU A 14 25.96 8.42 -20.01
CA LEU A 14 27.34 8.85 -19.79
C LEU A 14 27.88 8.32 -18.46
N VAL A 15 27.13 8.42 -17.36
CA VAL A 15 27.53 7.87 -16.06
C VAL A 15 27.66 6.35 -16.11
N ALA A 16 26.82 5.64 -16.86
CA ALA A 16 26.94 4.19 -17.05
C ALA A 16 28.21 3.79 -17.79
N ILE A 17 28.58 4.55 -18.82
CA ILE A 17 29.83 4.36 -19.57
C ILE A 17 31.04 4.67 -18.68
N THR A 18 31.00 5.74 -17.88
CA THR A 18 32.08 6.10 -16.95
C THR A 18 32.30 5.03 -15.89
N VAL A 19 31.21 4.46 -15.35
CA VAL A 19 31.28 3.35 -14.39
C VAL A 19 31.83 2.08 -15.02
N TRP A 20 31.52 1.82 -16.29
CA TRP A 20 32.01 0.66 -17.02
C TRP A 20 33.52 0.71 -17.28
N LEU A 21 34.08 1.91 -17.44
CA LEU A 21 35.51 2.19 -17.62
C LEU A 21 36.34 2.07 -16.32
N LEU A 22 35.73 2.15 -15.13
CA LEU A 22 36.47 2.01 -13.87
C LEU A 22 36.82 0.52 -13.59
N PRO A 23 38.02 0.24 -13.04
CA PRO A 23 38.45 -1.10 -12.64
C PRO A 23 37.81 -1.52 -11.30
N VAL A 24 36.48 -1.49 -11.24
CA VAL A 24 35.71 -1.85 -10.03
C VAL A 24 35.46 -3.36 -10.02
N PRO A 25 35.51 -4.02 -8.85
CA PRO A 25 35.11 -5.42 -8.69
C PRO A 25 33.77 -5.74 -9.35
N ALA A 26 33.66 -6.91 -9.99
CA ALA A 26 32.51 -7.27 -10.82
C ALA A 26 31.15 -7.15 -10.10
N GLY A 27 31.12 -7.44 -8.79
CA GLY A 27 29.92 -7.30 -7.96
C GLY A 27 29.45 -5.84 -7.82
N THR A 28 30.36 -4.89 -7.74
CA THR A 28 30.05 -3.46 -7.64
C THR A 28 29.62 -2.89 -9.00
N ARG A 29 30.23 -3.36 -10.10
CA ARG A 29 29.83 -2.98 -11.47
C ARG A 29 28.38 -3.37 -11.77
N LEU A 30 27.99 -4.59 -11.41
CA LEU A 30 26.60 -5.05 -11.55
C LEU A 30 25.64 -4.17 -10.75
N PHE A 31 26.01 -3.83 -9.51
CA PHE A 31 25.18 -3.00 -8.63
C PHE A 31 24.94 -1.60 -9.20
N ILE A 32 25.98 -0.96 -9.74
CA ILE A 32 25.85 0.39 -10.32
C ILE A 32 25.05 0.35 -11.64
N MET A 33 25.24 -0.67 -12.49
CA MET A 33 24.43 -0.82 -13.71
C MET A 33 22.94 -0.99 -13.39
N VAL A 34 22.61 -1.75 -12.33
CA VAL A 34 21.23 -1.88 -11.85
C VAL A 34 20.68 -0.52 -11.40
N ILE A 35 21.43 0.25 -10.61
CA ILE A 35 21.01 1.59 -10.15
C ILE A 35 20.79 2.56 -11.34
N LEU A 36 21.67 2.53 -12.34
CA LEU A 36 21.55 3.41 -13.50
C LEU A 36 20.39 3.02 -14.42
N ALA A 37 20.17 1.71 -14.61
CA ALA A 37 18.99 1.21 -15.30
C ALA A 37 17.69 1.62 -14.57
N PHE A 38 17.69 1.57 -13.23
CA PHE A 38 16.58 2.04 -12.39
C PHE A 38 16.32 3.53 -12.58
N SER A 39 17.35 4.36 -12.50
CA SER A 39 17.24 5.81 -12.65
C SER A 39 16.77 6.20 -14.05
N ALA A 40 17.28 5.55 -15.10
CA ALA A 40 16.84 5.77 -16.47
C ALA A 40 15.36 5.40 -16.67
N ALA A 41 14.94 4.23 -16.16
CA ALA A 41 13.55 3.79 -16.23
C ALA A 41 12.62 4.73 -15.44
N PHE A 42 13.02 5.11 -14.22
CA PHE A 42 12.27 6.03 -13.37
C PHE A 42 12.02 7.38 -14.07
N VAL A 43 13.07 8.01 -14.61
CA VAL A 43 12.97 9.29 -15.32
C VAL A 43 12.11 9.17 -16.58
N PHE A 44 12.23 8.07 -17.32
CA PHE A 44 11.45 7.87 -18.54
C PHE A 44 9.94 7.71 -18.26
N ILE A 45 9.60 6.98 -17.19
CA ILE A 45 8.22 6.65 -16.82
C ILE A 45 7.50 7.79 -16.11
N ASP A 46 8.15 8.51 -15.20
CA ASP A 46 7.61 9.75 -14.60
C ASP A 46 7.19 10.74 -15.68
N SER A 47 7.95 10.77 -16.76
CA SER A 47 7.71 11.59 -17.95
C SER A 47 6.40 11.29 -18.72
N THR A 48 5.74 10.16 -18.46
CA THR A 48 4.62 9.62 -19.28
C THR A 48 3.21 9.98 -18.77
N ASN A 49 3.07 10.65 -17.61
CA ASN A 49 1.78 11.09 -17.03
C ASN A 49 0.72 9.97 -16.84
N LYS A 50 1.15 8.69 -16.82
CA LYS A 50 0.29 7.53 -16.60
C LYS A 50 0.59 6.92 -15.23
N GLY A 51 -0.23 7.25 -14.23
CA GLY A 51 -0.05 6.77 -12.85
C GLY A 51 0.04 5.24 -12.72
N LYS A 52 -0.66 4.49 -13.56
CA LYS A 52 -0.56 3.02 -13.62
C LYS A 52 0.82 2.53 -14.05
N THR A 53 1.45 3.20 -15.01
CA THR A 53 2.79 2.85 -15.49
C THR A 53 3.84 3.18 -14.44
N PHE A 54 3.72 4.33 -13.78
CA PHE A 54 4.57 4.69 -12.65
C PHE A 54 4.48 3.67 -11.51
N ALA A 55 3.27 3.29 -11.11
CA ALA A 55 3.06 2.27 -10.09
C ALA A 55 3.68 0.91 -10.48
N ALA A 56 3.44 0.45 -11.71
CA ALA A 56 3.99 -0.83 -12.20
C ALA A 56 5.52 -0.86 -12.17
N VAL A 57 6.15 0.24 -12.57
CA VAL A 57 7.61 0.38 -12.56
C VAL A 57 8.13 0.41 -11.15
N THR A 58 7.58 1.26 -10.28
CA THR A 58 7.99 1.32 -8.86
C THR A 58 7.87 -0.05 -8.18
N VAL A 59 6.83 -0.82 -8.49
CA VAL A 59 6.68 -2.20 -8.01
C VAL A 59 7.77 -3.12 -8.57
N ALA A 60 8.08 -3.07 -9.87
CA ALA A 60 9.15 -3.86 -10.47
C ALA A 60 10.53 -3.52 -9.89
N LEU A 61 10.79 -2.23 -9.68
CA LEU A 61 11.99 -1.70 -9.05
C LEU A 61 12.11 -2.20 -7.60
N LEU A 62 11.03 -2.12 -6.82
CA LEU A 62 10.99 -2.68 -5.47
C LEU A 62 11.26 -4.19 -5.47
N ALA A 63 10.63 -4.95 -6.38
CA ALA A 63 10.82 -6.39 -6.49
C ALA A 63 12.27 -6.76 -6.79
N LEU A 64 12.91 -6.07 -7.74
CA LEU A 64 14.31 -6.30 -8.07
C LEU A 64 15.24 -5.92 -6.90
N TYR A 65 14.96 -4.81 -6.20
CA TYR A 65 15.68 -4.48 -4.96
C TYR A 65 15.56 -5.58 -3.90
N LEU A 66 14.35 -6.13 -3.71
CA LEU A 66 14.13 -7.24 -2.78
C LEU A 66 14.92 -8.49 -3.18
N VAL A 67 14.94 -8.86 -4.46
CA VAL A 67 15.72 -10.01 -4.96
C VAL A 67 17.21 -9.83 -4.72
N VAL A 68 17.77 -8.65 -5.04
CA VAL A 68 19.19 -8.35 -4.80
C VAL A 68 19.52 -8.38 -3.30
N THR A 69 18.61 -7.86 -2.47
CA THR A 69 18.74 -7.86 -1.00
C THR A 69 18.75 -9.28 -0.45
N LEU A 70 17.82 -10.14 -0.90
CA LEU A 70 17.75 -11.55 -0.52
C LEU A 70 19.01 -12.31 -0.97
N GLN A 71 19.47 -12.08 -2.19
CA GLN A 71 20.71 -12.68 -2.71
C GLN A 71 21.90 -12.34 -1.81
N ARG A 72 22.05 -11.07 -1.40
CA ARG A 72 23.11 -10.66 -0.47
C ARG A 72 22.95 -11.31 0.90
N GLY A 73 21.72 -11.45 1.38
CA GLY A 73 21.44 -12.13 2.65
C GLY A 73 21.93 -13.58 2.62
N VAL A 74 21.65 -14.31 1.54
CA VAL A 74 22.10 -15.70 1.36
C VAL A 74 23.62 -15.81 1.35
N LEU A 75 24.31 -14.89 0.65
CA LEU A 75 25.77 -14.84 0.64
C LEU A 75 26.36 -14.60 2.04
N LEU A 76 25.73 -13.73 2.83
CA LEU A 76 26.16 -13.43 4.19
C LEU A 76 25.96 -14.62 5.13
N VAL A 77 24.84 -15.33 4.99
CA VAL A 77 24.59 -16.58 5.72
C VAL A 77 25.60 -17.66 5.35
N GLY A 78 25.97 -17.77 4.07
CA GLY A 78 26.98 -18.71 3.59
C GLY A 78 28.43 -18.39 3.98
N SER A 79 28.69 -17.26 4.65
CA SER A 79 30.05 -16.80 4.97
C SER A 79 30.75 -17.58 6.10
N GLY A 80 30.02 -18.43 6.84
CA GLY A 80 30.58 -19.29 7.89
C GLY A 80 30.91 -18.58 9.22
N ASN A 81 30.79 -17.25 9.31
CA ASN A 81 30.96 -16.51 10.56
C ASN A 81 29.60 -16.14 11.18
N LEU A 82 29.53 -16.13 12.52
CA LEU A 82 28.28 -15.92 13.25
C LEU A 82 27.63 -14.55 12.97
N ALA A 83 28.44 -13.49 12.89
CA ALA A 83 27.94 -12.15 12.61
C ALA A 83 27.26 -12.04 11.24
N GLY A 84 27.85 -12.66 10.22
CA GLY A 84 27.34 -12.72 8.85
C GLY A 84 26.05 -13.53 8.75
N ILE A 85 25.94 -14.62 9.51
CA ILE A 85 24.69 -15.39 9.62
C ILE A 85 23.58 -14.52 10.21
N LEU A 86 23.84 -13.83 11.32
CA LEU A 86 22.82 -12.97 11.96
C LEU A 86 22.38 -11.82 11.06
N LEU A 87 23.34 -11.11 10.46
CA LEU A 87 23.05 -10.01 9.54
C LEU A 87 22.32 -10.50 8.28
N GLY A 88 22.73 -11.65 7.72
CA GLY A 88 22.13 -12.24 6.54
C GLY A 88 20.70 -12.71 6.79
N ALA A 89 20.46 -13.34 7.95
CA ALA A 89 19.12 -13.71 8.39
C ALA A 89 18.22 -12.47 8.52
N GLY A 90 18.71 -11.39 9.13
CA GLY A 90 17.98 -10.11 9.21
C GLY A 90 17.64 -9.54 7.82
N LEU A 91 18.60 -9.60 6.89
CA LEU A 91 18.44 -9.12 5.51
C LEU A 91 17.45 -9.97 4.69
N ILE A 92 17.16 -11.20 5.12
CA ILE A 92 16.17 -12.07 4.49
C ILE A 92 14.80 -11.93 5.16
N VAL A 93 14.76 -12.02 6.49
CA VAL A 93 13.51 -12.08 7.24
C VAL A 93 12.76 -10.75 7.20
N LEU A 94 13.45 -9.62 7.38
CA LEU A 94 12.78 -8.30 7.44
C LEU A 94 12.07 -7.97 6.12
N PRO A 95 12.68 -8.12 4.93
CA PRO A 95 12.00 -7.81 3.68
C PRO A 95 10.87 -8.79 3.35
N LEU A 96 10.99 -10.06 3.75
CA LEU A 96 9.90 -11.04 3.59
C LEU A 96 8.67 -10.65 4.42
N ILE A 97 8.87 -10.22 5.67
CA ILE A 97 7.78 -9.72 6.52
C ILE A 97 7.17 -8.46 5.91
N GLY A 98 8.00 -7.53 5.45
CA GLY A 98 7.53 -6.30 4.79
C GLY A 98 6.71 -6.59 3.53
N ALA A 99 7.20 -7.46 2.65
CA ALA A 99 6.49 -7.88 1.45
C ALA A 99 5.16 -8.56 1.79
N TRP A 100 5.15 -9.46 2.77
CA TRP A 100 3.93 -10.12 3.25
C TRP A 100 2.90 -9.11 3.79
N ALA A 101 3.32 -8.18 4.65
CA ALA A 101 2.44 -7.15 5.21
C ALA A 101 1.85 -6.25 4.11
N LEU A 102 2.68 -5.84 3.14
CA LEU A 102 2.24 -5.05 1.98
C LEU A 102 1.20 -5.81 1.15
N ILE A 103 1.46 -7.08 0.82
CA ILE A 103 0.50 -7.92 0.07
C ILE A 103 -0.83 -8.01 0.83
N LYS A 104 -0.79 -8.21 2.15
CA LYS A 104 -1.99 -8.26 3.00
C LYS A 104 -2.79 -6.96 2.96
N GLU A 105 -2.12 -5.80 3.02
CA GLU A 105 -2.76 -4.49 2.95
C GLU A 105 -3.37 -4.22 1.57
N VAL A 106 -2.64 -4.52 0.49
CA VAL A 106 -3.15 -4.38 -0.89
C VAL A 106 -4.38 -5.26 -1.12
N LEU A 107 -4.33 -6.52 -0.70
CA LEU A 107 -5.47 -7.43 -0.78
C LEU A 107 -6.66 -6.95 0.06
N PHE A 108 -6.41 -6.28 1.18
CA PHE A 108 -7.50 -5.64 1.94
C PHE A 108 -8.12 -4.49 1.15
N GLY A 109 -7.32 -3.57 0.60
CA GLY A 109 -7.80 -2.45 -0.23
C GLY A 109 -8.62 -2.91 -1.44
N ILE A 110 -8.16 -3.95 -2.15
CA ILE A 110 -8.91 -4.53 -3.28
C ILE A 110 -10.29 -5.04 -2.84
N ARG A 111 -10.38 -5.68 -1.67
CA ARG A 111 -11.66 -6.16 -1.13
C ARG A 111 -12.57 -5.02 -0.74
N VAL A 112 -12.06 -3.98 -0.09
CA VAL A 112 -12.83 -2.77 0.22
C VAL A 112 -13.39 -2.15 -1.06
N GLN A 113 -12.60 -2.04 -2.12
CA GLN A 113 -13.06 -1.56 -3.43
C GLN A 113 -14.09 -2.49 -4.09
N GLN A 114 -14.01 -3.80 -3.84
CA GLN A 114 -15.03 -4.75 -4.29
C GLN A 114 -16.35 -4.54 -3.54
N LEU A 115 -16.32 -4.45 -2.20
CA LEU A 115 -17.50 -4.19 -1.37
C LEU A 115 -18.14 -2.85 -1.74
N ALA A 116 -17.35 -1.78 -1.88
CA ALA A 116 -17.83 -0.47 -2.31
C ALA A 116 -18.57 -0.54 -3.66
N ARG A 117 -18.06 -1.32 -4.63
CA ARG A 117 -18.71 -1.52 -5.93
C ARG A 117 -20.01 -2.32 -5.83
N ILE A 118 -20.06 -3.34 -4.97
CA ILE A 118 -21.27 -4.13 -4.73
C ILE A 118 -22.33 -3.24 -4.09
N LEU A 119 -21.99 -2.58 -2.98
CA LEU A 119 -22.89 -1.70 -2.24
C LEU A 119 -23.37 -0.52 -3.10
N GLY A 120 -22.49 0.03 -3.94
CA GLY A 120 -22.84 1.08 -4.90
C GLY A 120 -23.82 0.64 -5.97
N ARG A 121 -23.78 -0.63 -6.41
CA ARG A 121 -24.78 -1.18 -7.34
C ARG A 121 -26.13 -1.42 -6.67
N GLU A 122 -26.12 -1.69 -5.38
CA GLU A 122 -27.33 -1.85 -4.55
C GLU A 122 -27.93 -0.50 -4.15
N GLY A 123 -27.24 0.62 -4.41
CA GLY A 123 -27.67 1.95 -3.98
C GLY A 123 -27.52 2.20 -2.47
N GLY A 124 -26.79 1.34 -1.76
CA GLY A 124 -26.65 1.40 -0.30
C GLY A 124 -25.41 2.18 0.19
N LEU A 125 -24.76 2.95 -0.68
CA LEU A 125 -23.64 3.81 -0.29
C LEU A 125 -24.18 5.02 0.51
N PRO A 126 -23.48 5.47 1.56
CA PRO A 126 -23.81 6.72 2.24
C PRO A 126 -23.88 7.88 1.25
N GLU A 127 -24.90 8.73 1.36
CA GLU A 127 -25.00 9.93 0.55
C GLU A 127 -23.87 10.91 0.90
N ASP A 128 -23.16 11.44 -0.09
CA ASP A 128 -22.13 12.49 0.09
C ASP A 128 -22.79 13.87 0.20
N ASN A 129 -23.80 13.98 1.08
CA ASN A 129 -24.58 15.20 1.30
C ASN A 129 -24.08 16.02 2.50
N LEU A 130 -23.00 15.57 3.16
CA LEU A 130 -22.49 16.22 4.35
C LEU A 130 -21.92 17.61 4.01
N PRO A 131 -22.29 18.65 4.79
CA PRO A 131 -21.76 19.99 4.60
C PRO A 131 -20.25 19.99 4.75
N ARG A 132 -19.58 20.84 3.96
CA ARG A 132 -18.12 20.96 3.99
C ARG A 132 -17.73 22.21 4.78
N THR A 133 -16.71 22.06 5.60
CA THR A 133 -16.05 23.15 6.32
C THR A 133 -15.34 24.09 5.34
N ALA A 134 -15.01 25.32 5.79
CA ALA A 134 -14.34 26.32 4.96
C ALA A 134 -12.97 25.85 4.39
N SER A 135 -12.36 24.82 5.00
CA SER A 135 -11.13 24.16 4.53
C SER A 135 -11.37 23.02 3.54
N GLY A 136 -12.62 22.74 3.17
CA GLY A 136 -13.01 21.65 2.27
C GLY A 136 -13.16 20.27 2.94
N GLY A 137 -12.93 20.17 4.26
CA GLY A 137 -13.16 18.94 5.03
C GLY A 137 -14.65 18.70 5.31
N ILE A 138 -15.04 17.46 5.59
CA ILE A 138 -16.40 17.16 6.05
C ILE A 138 -16.64 17.82 7.40
N ASP A 139 -17.80 18.44 7.58
CA ASP A 139 -18.25 18.95 8.88
C ASP A 139 -18.48 17.78 9.84
N ARG A 140 -17.72 17.77 10.95
CA ARG A 140 -17.73 16.68 11.92
C ARG A 140 -19.04 16.62 12.69
N ASP A 141 -19.62 17.77 13.01
CA ASP A 141 -20.87 17.83 13.78
C ASP A 141 -22.03 17.27 12.95
N ALA A 142 -22.00 17.47 11.64
CA ALA A 142 -22.95 16.86 10.70
C ALA A 142 -22.68 15.36 10.50
N ALA A 143 -21.41 14.92 10.50
CA ALA A 143 -21.06 13.51 10.41
C ALA A 143 -21.49 12.72 11.67
N ASP A 144 -21.44 13.35 12.84
CA ASP A 144 -21.86 12.76 14.11
C ASP A 144 -23.38 12.55 14.19
N ALA A 145 -24.18 13.35 13.48
CA ALA A 145 -25.63 13.16 13.43
C ALA A 145 -26.03 11.86 12.69
N ASP A 146 -25.29 11.52 11.64
CA ASP A 146 -25.49 10.29 10.87
C ASP A 146 -24.87 9.05 11.55
N PHE A 147 -23.94 9.26 12.48
CA PHE A 147 -23.25 8.20 13.20
C PHE A 147 -24.22 7.31 13.99
N ALA A 148 -25.12 7.92 14.79
CA ALA A 148 -26.07 7.18 15.62
C ALA A 148 -26.97 6.26 14.78
N ARG A 149 -27.38 6.70 13.58
CA ARG A 149 -28.16 5.89 12.65
C ARG A 149 -27.38 4.63 12.24
N TYR A 150 -26.15 4.79 11.77
CA TYR A 150 -25.35 3.65 11.30
C TYR A 150 -24.91 2.72 12.44
N GLN A 151 -24.73 3.25 13.65
CA GLN A 151 -24.49 2.44 14.84
C GLN A 151 -25.70 1.55 15.14
N HIS A 152 -26.90 2.12 15.18
CA HIS A 152 -28.13 1.35 15.37
C HIS A 152 -28.39 0.31 14.27
N GLU A 153 -28.03 0.60 13.02
CA GLU A 153 -28.11 -0.40 11.94
C GLU A 153 -27.19 -1.61 12.19
N VAL A 154 -25.98 -1.38 12.71
CA VAL A 154 -25.05 -2.47 13.07
C VAL A 154 -25.55 -3.23 14.30
N GLU A 155 -26.16 -2.57 15.28
CA GLU A 155 -26.76 -3.21 16.44
C GLU A 155 -27.97 -4.09 16.05
N ALA A 156 -28.79 -3.62 15.10
CA ALA A 156 -29.95 -4.35 14.62
C ALA A 156 -29.56 -5.54 13.71
N GLU A 157 -28.57 -5.35 12.84
CA GLU A 157 -28.12 -6.34 11.87
C GLU A 157 -26.59 -6.55 11.95
N PRO A 158 -26.09 -7.17 13.03
CA PRO A 158 -24.66 -7.31 13.29
C PRO A 158 -23.95 -8.24 12.29
N GLU A 159 -24.67 -9.14 11.64
CA GLU A 159 -24.12 -10.10 10.68
C GLU A 159 -24.15 -9.58 9.23
N ASP A 160 -24.77 -8.43 8.95
CA ASP A 160 -24.74 -7.84 7.60
C ASP A 160 -23.48 -7.00 7.39
N TRP A 161 -22.65 -7.39 6.42
CA TRP A 161 -21.42 -6.65 6.11
C TRP A 161 -21.67 -5.21 5.66
N ARG A 162 -22.88 -4.89 5.15
CA ARG A 162 -23.22 -3.57 4.62
C ARG A 162 -23.34 -2.52 5.73
N THR A 163 -23.94 -2.89 6.86
CA THR A 163 -24.08 -2.00 8.04
C THR A 163 -22.70 -1.60 8.56
N TRP A 164 -21.80 -2.58 8.70
CA TRP A 164 -20.40 -2.36 9.09
C TRP A 164 -19.63 -1.49 8.09
N PHE A 165 -19.91 -1.63 6.78
CA PHE A 165 -19.31 -0.77 5.76
C PHE A 165 -19.75 0.68 5.91
N ARG A 166 -21.05 0.94 6.07
CA ARG A 166 -21.58 2.30 6.26
C ARG A 166 -21.07 2.94 7.56
N LEU A 167 -21.05 2.17 8.65
CA LEU A 167 -20.47 2.60 9.92
C LEU A 167 -18.99 2.99 9.77
N SER A 168 -18.22 2.22 8.98
CA SER A 168 -16.82 2.56 8.72
C SER A 168 -16.65 3.88 7.97
N CYS A 169 -17.56 4.21 7.04
CA CYS A 169 -17.58 5.48 6.34
C CYS A 169 -17.92 6.65 7.28
N ALA A 170 -18.86 6.45 8.20
CA ALA A 170 -19.21 7.43 9.21
C ALA A 170 -18.01 7.76 10.13
N TYR A 171 -17.31 6.74 10.64
CA TYR A 171 -16.07 6.96 11.40
C TYR A 171 -15.00 7.69 10.57
N ASP A 172 -14.88 7.38 9.28
CA ASP A 172 -13.91 8.03 8.40
C ASP A 172 -14.23 9.50 8.18
N ALA A 173 -15.52 9.84 8.03
CA ALA A 173 -16.05 11.19 7.90
C ALA A 173 -15.85 12.03 9.17
N ALA A 174 -16.08 11.43 10.35
CA ALA A 174 -15.80 12.06 11.65
C ALA A 174 -14.29 12.21 11.94
N GLY A 175 -13.44 11.49 11.19
CA GLY A 175 -11.97 11.52 11.33
C GLY A 175 -11.40 10.47 12.27
N ASP A 176 -12.22 9.56 12.82
CA ASP A 176 -11.75 8.41 13.60
C ASP A 176 -11.25 7.28 12.67
N ARG A 177 -10.02 7.47 12.18
CA ARG A 177 -9.37 6.51 11.26
C ARG A 177 -9.16 5.13 11.88
N LYS A 178 -9.04 5.04 13.22
CA LYS A 178 -8.79 3.77 13.92
C LYS A 178 -10.06 2.93 13.96
N ARG A 179 -11.20 3.52 14.36
CA ARG A 179 -12.51 2.84 14.36
C ARG A 179 -12.98 2.57 12.93
N ALA A 180 -12.79 3.50 11.99
CA ALA A 180 -13.10 3.28 10.56
C ALA A 180 -12.41 2.02 10.00
N ARG A 181 -11.09 1.90 10.20
CA ARG A 181 -10.32 0.71 9.78
C ARG A 181 -10.73 -0.57 10.52
N ARG A 182 -11.29 -0.47 11.73
CA ARG A 182 -11.80 -1.62 12.48
C ARG A 182 -13.11 -2.11 11.86
N SER A 183 -14.11 -1.24 11.76
CA SER A 183 -15.42 -1.58 11.17
C SER A 183 -15.30 -2.04 9.72
N MET A 184 -14.40 -1.44 8.94
CA MET A 184 -14.13 -1.91 7.57
C MET A 184 -13.54 -3.33 7.52
N ARG A 185 -12.69 -3.69 8.51
CA ARG A 185 -12.17 -5.07 8.61
C ARG A 185 -13.26 -6.06 8.99
N ASP A 186 -14.22 -5.64 9.81
CA ASP A 186 -15.39 -6.44 10.20
C ASP A 186 -16.32 -6.66 9.01
N ALA A 187 -16.62 -5.62 8.21
CA ALA A 187 -17.34 -5.75 6.95
C ALA A 187 -16.67 -6.76 5.99
N VAL A 188 -15.34 -6.67 5.82
CA VAL A 188 -14.58 -7.62 4.99
C VAL A 188 -14.55 -9.03 5.60
N ALA A 189 -14.66 -9.18 6.92
CA ALA A 189 -14.73 -10.50 7.56
C ALA A 189 -16.09 -11.16 7.28
N LEU A 190 -17.19 -10.44 7.51
CA LEU A 190 -18.56 -10.90 7.29
C LEU A 190 -18.80 -11.28 5.83
N TYR A 191 -18.37 -10.44 4.88
CA TYR A 191 -18.46 -10.76 3.45
C TYR A 191 -17.70 -12.05 3.06
N ARG A 192 -16.70 -12.45 3.86
CA ARG A 192 -15.94 -13.70 3.66
C ARG A 192 -16.50 -14.87 4.46
N GLY A 193 -17.67 -14.74 5.07
CA GLY A 193 -18.27 -15.77 5.92
C GLY A 193 -17.51 -15.98 7.24
N ARG A 194 -16.80 -14.97 7.73
CA ARG A 194 -16.15 -14.98 9.05
C ARG A 194 -16.87 -14.00 9.97
N PRO A 195 -17.05 -14.33 11.26
CA PRO A 195 -17.69 -13.41 12.19
C PRO A 195 -16.89 -12.11 12.30
N ALA A 196 -17.60 -10.99 12.49
CA ALA A 196 -16.97 -9.72 12.83
C ALA A 196 -16.21 -9.85 14.16
N LYS A 197 -15.06 -9.18 14.26
CA LYS A 197 -14.23 -9.25 15.47
C LYS A 197 -14.97 -8.64 16.67
N ALA A 198 -15.73 -7.56 16.47
CA ALA A 198 -16.56 -6.96 17.51
C ALA A 198 -17.51 -7.98 18.16
N LEU A 199 -18.19 -8.80 17.33
CA LEU A 199 -19.09 -9.86 17.81
C LEU A 199 -18.34 -10.95 18.58
N SER A 200 -17.13 -11.31 18.15
CA SER A 200 -16.31 -12.29 18.85
C SER A 200 -15.75 -11.81 20.19
N GLN A 201 -15.71 -10.49 20.42
CA GLN A 201 -15.13 -9.88 21.63
C GLN A 201 -16.18 -9.36 22.61
N GLY A 202 -17.48 -9.42 22.28
CA GLY A 202 -18.54 -8.86 23.12
C GLY A 202 -18.46 -7.35 23.27
N GLU A 203 -17.77 -6.66 22.37
CA GLU A 203 -17.79 -5.19 22.31
C GLU A 203 -19.10 -4.77 21.63
N GLU A 204 -19.91 -3.96 22.34
CA GLU A 204 -21.03 -3.24 21.74
C GLU A 204 -20.49 -2.29 20.65
N ALA A 205 -21.11 -2.33 19.47
CA ALA A 205 -20.61 -1.74 18.23
C ALA A 205 -20.67 -0.20 18.20
#